data_AF-A0A329YDR7-F1
#
_entry.id   AF-A0A329YDR7-F1
#
_cell.length_a   1.000
_cell.length_b   1.000
_cell.length_c   1.000
_cell.angle_alpha   90.00
_cell.angle_beta   90.00
_cell.angle_gamma   90.00
#
_symmetry.space_group_name_H-M   'P 1'
#
loop_
_entity.id
_entity.type
_entity.pdbx_description
1 polymer ?
#
loop_
_entity_poly.entity_id
_entity_poly.type
_entity_poly.pdbx_seq_one_letter_code
_entity_poly.pdbx_strand_id
1 'polypeptide(L)' 'MTHRDLTIAEVLKDPLIRQVMRADRISVSRMENLLHNAARRQALALSANLASANIAPIAHVATPSVPRIDLR' A
#
# COMPACT_ATOMS: atom_id res chain seq x y z
N MET A 1 -4.73 22.58 12.11
CA MET A 1 -3.39 22.45 11.54
C MET A 1 -3.50 21.58 10.31
N THR A 2 -3.26 22.11 9.11
CA THR A 2 -3.25 21.32 7.88
C THR A 2 -1.93 20.52 7.86
N HIS A 3 -2.01 19.20 7.99
CA HIS A 3 -0.85 18.33 7.76
C HIS A 3 -0.48 18.48 6.28
N ARG A 4 0.54 19.30 5.99
CA ARG A 4 1.10 19.37 4.65
C ARG A 4 2.03 18.18 4.51
N ASP A 5 1.64 17.22 3.67
CA ASP A 5 2.53 16.13 3.30
C ASP A 5 3.77 16.72 2.61
N LEU A 6 4.94 16.37 3.15
CA LEU A 6 6.22 16.78 2.57
C LEU A 6 6.53 15.87 1.38
N THR A 7 7.02 16.47 0.30
CA THR A 7 7.54 15.68 -0.82
C THR A 7 8.90 15.08 -0.43
N ILE A 8 9.30 13.99 -1.09
CA ILE A 8 10.61 13.36 -0.90
C ILE A 8 11.74 14.41 -1.03
N ALA A 9 11.63 15.32 -1.99
CA ALA A 9 12.61 16.38 -2.20
C ALA A 9 12.71 17.36 -1.03
N GLU A 10 11.59 17.70 -0.39
CA GLU A 10 11.60 18.60 0.77
C GLU A 10 12.15 17.90 2.02
N VAL A 11 11.83 16.62 2.21
CA VAL A 11 12.41 15.76 3.27
C VAL A 11 13.93 15.68 3.15
N LEU A 12 14.47 15.46 1.94
CA LEU A 12 15.92 15.40 1.73
C LEU A 12 16.62 16.77 1.82
N LYS A 13 15.84 17.86 1.75
CA LYS A 13 16.33 19.23 1.97
C LYS A 13 16.39 19.61 3.46
N ASP A 14 15.85 18.81 4.35
CA ASP A 14 15.86 19.09 5.78
C ASP A 14 17.29 18.96 6.37
N PRO A 15 17.75 19.96 7.16
CA PRO A 15 19.09 19.95 7.72
C PRO A 15 19.33 18.85 8.76
N LEU A 16 18.33 18.50 9.56
CA LEU A 16 18.43 17.44 10.56
C LEU A 16 18.47 16.07 9.89
N ILE A 17 17.63 15.85 8.88
CA ILE A 17 17.64 14.61 8.09
C ILE A 17 19.01 14.42 7.44
N ARG A 18 19.59 15.46 6.83
CA ARG A 18 20.96 15.39 6.29
C ARG A 18 22.01 15.12 7.36
N GLN A 19 21.84 15.64 8.58
CA GLN A 19 22.77 15.40 9.68
C GLN A 19 22.76 13.93 10.09
N VAL A 20 21.58 13.33 10.24
CA VAL A 20 21.42 11.90 10.54
C VAL A 20 22.01 11.04 9.41
N MET A 21 21.68 11.35 8.16
CA MET A 21 22.24 10.62 7.00
C MET A 21 23.78 10.67 6.96
N ARG A 22 24.38 11.82 7.30
CA ARG A 22 25.84 11.95 7.38
C ARG A 22 26.43 11.12 8.51
N ALA A 23 25.79 11.10 9.68
CA ALA A 23 26.20 10.25 10.80
C ALA A 23 26.20 8.76 10.39
N ASP A 24 25.20 8.37 9.59
CA ASP A 24 25.03 6.99 9.11
C ASP A 24 25.79 6.68 7.80
N ARG A 25 26.56 7.64 7.27
CA ARG A 25 27.29 7.52 5.98
C ARG A 25 26.39 7.17 4.78
N ILE A 26 25.15 7.64 4.79
CA ILE A 26 24.18 7.43 3.70
C ILE A 26 24.24 8.62 2.73
N SER A 27 24.39 8.34 1.43
CA SER A 27 24.32 9.38 0.40
C SER A 27 22.87 9.83 0.16
N VAL A 28 22.71 11.10 -0.23
CA VAL A 28 21.40 11.67 -0.61
C VAL A 28 20.75 10.86 -1.74
N SER A 29 21.52 10.51 -2.76
CA SER A 29 21.05 9.68 -3.89
C SER A 29 20.57 8.29 -3.46
N ARG A 30 21.23 7.66 -2.49
CA ARG A 30 20.81 6.36 -1.96
C ARG A 30 19.47 6.48 -1.23
N MET A 31 19.31 7.48 -0.37
CA MET A 31 18.05 7.69 0.35
C MET A 31 16.92 8.07 -0.60
N GLU A 32 17.19 8.92 -1.59
CA GLU A 32 16.21 9.29 -2.62
C GLU A 32 15.69 8.07 -3.39
N ASN A 33 16.59 7.17 -3.79
CA ASN A 33 16.21 5.92 -4.44
C ASN A 33 15.36 5.03 -3.53
N LEU A 34 15.70 4.93 -2.24
CA LEU A 34 14.91 4.13 -1.30
C LEU A 34 13.50 4.69 -1.11
N LEU A 35 13.38 6.01 -0.93
CA LEU A 35 12.09 6.68 -0.74
C LEU A 35 11.22 6.60 -2.01
N HIS A 36 11.80 6.76 -3.20
CA HIS A 36 11.05 6.57 -4.45
C HIS A 36 10.58 5.13 -4.65
N ASN A 37 11.42 4.15 -4.32
CA ASN A 37 11.03 2.74 -4.39
C ASN A 37 9.92 2.41 -3.37
N ALA A 38 10.01 2.94 -2.16
CA ALA A 38 8.98 2.78 -1.14
C ALA A 38 7.65 3.41 -1.58
N ALA A 39 7.68 4.65 -2.08
CA ALA A 39 6.50 5.35 -2.59
C ALA A 39 5.85 4.59 -3.75
N ARG A 40 6.64 4.06 -4.69
CA ARG A 40 6.14 3.23 -5.79
C ARG A 40 5.45 1.96 -5.27
N ARG A 41 6.07 1.26 -4.32
CA ARG A 41 5.48 0.05 -3.70
C ARG A 41 4.20 0.37 -2.94
N GLN A 42 4.15 1.50 -2.26
CA GLN A 42 2.94 1.97 -1.58
C GLN A 42 1.80 2.24 -2.57
N ALA A 43 2.08 2.92 -3.69
CA ALA A 43 1.10 3.15 -4.74
C ALA A 43 0.56 1.83 -5.35
N LEU A 44 1.45 0.85 -5.56
CA LEU A 44 1.07 -0.49 -6.02
C LEU A 44 0.22 -1.25 -4.98
N ALA A 45 0.58 -1.17 -3.69
CA ALA A 45 -0.21 -1.79 -2.62
C ALA A 45 -1.60 -1.16 -2.48
N LEU A 46 -1.69 0.18 -2.57
CA LEU A 46 -2.97 0.88 -2.54
C LEU A 46 -3.85 0.51 -3.73
N SER A 47 -3.28 0.47 -4.94
CA SER A 47 -4.03 0.05 -6.14
C SER A 47 -4.47 -1.42 -6.07
N ALA A 48 -3.64 -2.32 -5.55
CA ALA A 48 -4.01 -3.71 -5.31
C ALA A 48 -5.12 -3.86 -4.26
N ASN A 49 -5.08 -3.09 -3.18
CA ASN A 49 -6.14 -3.06 -2.17
C ASN A 49 -7.46 -2.53 -2.75
N LEU A 50 -7.41 -1.47 -3.56
CA LEU A 50 -8.58 -0.96 -4.27
C LEU A 50 -9.14 -1.98 -5.28
N ALA A 51 -8.27 -2.69 -6.01
CA ALA A 51 -8.68 -3.76 -6.91
C ALA A 51 -9.31 -4.95 -6.15
N SER A 52 -8.76 -5.32 -5.00
CA SER A 52 -9.30 -6.39 -4.15
C SER A 52 -10.63 -6.00 -3.49
N ALA A 53 -10.81 -4.73 -3.12
CA ALA A 53 -12.08 -4.23 -2.58
C ALA A 53 -13.19 -4.17 -3.63
N ASN A 54 -12.85 -4.10 -4.92
CA ASN A 54 -13.79 -4.05 -6.03
C ASN A 54 -14.23 -5.43 -6.57
N ILE A 55 -13.64 -6.54 -6.10
CA ILE A 55 -13.99 -7.91 -6.52
C ILE A 55 -14.69 -8.65 -5.36
N ALA A 56 -15.77 -8.08 -4.85
CA ALA A 56 -16.74 -8.81 -4.05
C ALA A 56 -18.07 -8.89 -4.81
N PRO A 57 -18.28 -9.87 -5.71
CA PRO A 57 -19.63 -10.28 -6.03
C PRO A 57 -20.17 -11.03 -4.82
N ILE A 58 -21.02 -10.36 -4.02
CA ILE A 58 -21.95 -11.02 -3.10
C ILE A 58 -22.91 -11.88 -3.93
N ALA A 59 -22.48 -13.10 -4.25
CA ALA A 59 -23.32 -14.15 -4.80
C ALA A 59 -22.98 -15.47 -4.10
N HIS A 60 -23.16 -15.50 -2.78
CA HIS A 60 -23.12 -16.76 -2.03
C HIS A 60 -24.47 -17.48 -2.20
N VAL A 61 -24.52 -18.28 -3.27
CA VAL A 61 -25.07 -19.64 -3.37
C VAL A 61 -26.44 -19.87 -2.72
N ALA A 62 -27.50 -19.86 -3.54
CA ALA A 62 -28.74 -20.56 -3.23
C ALA A 62 -28.44 -22.07 -3.07
N THR A 63 -28.76 -22.62 -1.89
CA THR A 63 -28.72 -24.07 -1.64
C THR A 63 -29.72 -24.80 -2.54
N PRO A 64 -29.34 -25.80 -3.34
CA PRO A 64 -30.31 -26.72 -3.88
C PRO A 64 -30.72 -27.69 -2.76
N SER A 65 -31.94 -27.53 -2.25
CA SER A 65 -32.62 -28.55 -1.45
C SER A 65 -32.84 -29.78 -2.32
N VAL A 66 -32.21 -30.90 -1.96
CA VAL A 66 -32.40 -32.20 -2.60
C VAL A 66 -33.81 -32.71 -2.26
N PRO A 67 -34.68 -33.06 -3.24
CA PRO A 67 -35.88 -33.81 -2.95
C PRO A 67 -35.46 -35.28 -2.77
N ARG A 68 -35.48 -35.77 -1.52
CA ARG A 68 -35.24 -37.18 -1.22
C ARG A 68 -36.52 -37.96 -1.59
N ILE A 69 -36.39 -38.74 -2.65
CA ILE A 69 -37.39 -39.64 -3.21
C ILE A 69 -37.86 -40.65 -2.14
N ASP A 70 -39.17 -40.74 -1.96
CA ASP A 70 -39.88 -41.79 -1.24
C ASP A 70 -39.64 -43.16 -1.89
N LEU A 71 -39.25 -44.13 -1.09
CA LEU A 71 -39.31 -45.54 -1.47
C LEU A 71 -39.69 -46.38 -0.24
N ARG A 72 -40.99 -46.61 -0.05
CA ARG A 72 -41.57 -47.81 0.56
C ARG A 72 -43.02 -47.97 0.18
#